data_AF-A0A2J7ZUP1-F1
#
_entry.id   AF-A0A2J7ZUP1-F1
#
_cell.length_a   1.000
_cell.length_b   1.000
_cell.length_c   1.000
_cell.angle_alpha   90.00
_cell.angle_beta   90.00
_cell.angle_gamma   90.00
#
_symmetry.space_group_name_H-M   'P 1'
#
loop_
_entity.id
_entity.type
_entity.pdbx_description
1 polymer ?
#
loop_
_entity_poly.entity_id
_entity_poly.type
_entity_poly.pdbx_seq_one_letter_code
_entity_poly.pdbx_strand_id
1 'polypeptide(L)'
;MEKSRAGKRARSLSQDGAPPRRSIDAAYDEAAGSDESRPSPAATDPVVCMILDVSEGPSGCFYVWGRAAEGHSVLVQVHDYAPYLYVPSPCRSHAAAGEPPPDWSVAELARLQAFWNARLPSEARITAIAPLSARPIMFFRPDAPAGSPHLRLSLRPGASAKKAGAVLGGLLAGGGREAA
;
A
#
# COMPACT_ATOMS: atom_id res chain seq x y z
N MET A 1 -79.18 25.67 -17.74
CA MET A 1 -78.73 24.26 -17.69
C MET A 1 -78.00 24.09 -16.35
N GLU A 2 -78.65 23.73 -15.24
CA GLU A 2 -79.11 22.38 -14.83
C GLU A 2 -78.01 21.32 -15.08
N LYS A 3 -77.40 20.56 -14.14
CA LYS A 3 -77.84 19.83 -12.92
C LYS A 3 -76.59 19.49 -12.04
N SER A 4 -76.65 19.46 -10.69
CA SER A 4 -76.89 18.29 -9.79
C SER A 4 -75.83 17.16 -9.91
N ARG A 5 -75.29 16.44 -8.91
CA ARG A 5 -75.57 16.21 -7.48
C ARG A 5 -74.46 15.28 -6.90
N ALA A 6 -74.33 15.29 -5.57
CA ALA A 6 -74.11 14.13 -4.68
C ALA A 6 -72.79 13.33 -4.70
N GLY A 7 -72.19 13.19 -3.50
CA GLY A 7 -71.07 12.31 -3.21
C GLY A 7 -71.43 10.84 -3.04
N LYS A 8 -70.38 10.01 -2.91
CA LYS A 8 -70.42 8.63 -2.42
C LYS A 8 -69.12 8.33 -1.66
N ARG A 9 -69.28 7.90 -0.42
CA ARG A 9 -68.27 7.16 0.36
C ARG A 9 -68.10 5.75 -0.23
N ALA A 10 -66.88 5.21 -0.17
CA ALA A 10 -66.62 3.77 -0.19
C ALA A 10 -65.57 3.41 0.87
N ARG A 11 -65.84 2.30 1.56
CA ARG A 11 -65.14 1.71 2.72
C ARG A 11 -63.82 1.03 2.30
N SER A 12 -62.76 1.19 3.10
CA SER A 12 -62.11 0.18 3.97
C SER A 12 -61.79 -1.19 3.35
N LEU A 13 -60.51 -1.50 3.26
CA LEU A 13 -59.95 -2.85 3.36
C LEU A 13 -58.64 -2.74 4.14
N SER A 14 -58.60 -3.41 5.29
CA SER A 14 -57.42 -3.61 6.14
C SER A 14 -56.48 -4.65 5.53
N GLN A 15 -55.17 -4.42 5.61
CA GLN A 15 -54.15 -5.48 5.60
C GLN A 15 -53.11 -5.18 6.68
N ASP A 16 -53.28 -5.88 7.79
CA ASP A 16 -52.29 -6.63 8.57
C ASP A 16 -50.79 -6.32 8.41
N GLY A 17 -50.15 -6.05 9.56
CA GLY A 17 -49.01 -6.87 9.97
C GLY A 17 -47.58 -6.39 9.67
N ALA A 18 -47.30 -5.08 9.60
CA ALA A 18 -45.91 -4.61 9.61
C ALA A 18 -45.47 -4.24 11.05
N PRO A 19 -44.35 -4.77 11.58
CA PRO A 19 -43.82 -4.26 12.84
C PRO A 19 -43.44 -2.78 12.66
N PRO A 20 -43.59 -1.94 13.69
CA PRO A 20 -43.23 -0.55 13.58
C PRO A 20 -41.75 -0.46 13.19
N ARG A 21 -41.45 0.28 12.11
CA ARG A 21 -40.08 0.60 11.72
C ARG A 21 -39.46 1.34 12.90
N ARG A 22 -38.59 0.66 13.67
CA ARG A 22 -37.72 1.31 14.64
C ARG A 22 -36.99 2.42 13.89
N SER A 23 -37.03 3.64 14.42
CA SER A 23 -36.19 4.72 13.91
C SER A 23 -34.74 4.24 13.92
N ILE A 24 -33.98 4.58 12.88
CA ILE A 24 -32.55 4.24 12.79
C ILE A 24 -31.81 4.75 14.04
N ASP A 25 -32.30 5.83 14.64
CA ASP A 25 -31.78 6.40 15.89
C ASP A 25 -31.87 5.43 17.07
N ALA A 26 -32.96 4.63 17.17
CA ALA A 26 -33.12 3.66 18.26
C ALA A 26 -32.22 2.42 18.11
N ALA A 27 -31.71 2.13 16.91
CA ALA A 27 -30.79 1.02 16.68
C ALA A 27 -29.33 1.35 17.03
N TYR A 28 -28.97 2.64 17.01
CA TYR A 28 -27.64 3.09 17.43
C TYR A 28 -27.50 3.20 18.95
N ASP A 29 -28.57 3.57 19.66
CA ASP A 29 -28.54 3.63 21.14
C ASP A 29 -28.43 2.25 21.80
N GLU A 30 -28.98 1.17 21.22
CA GLU A 30 -28.83 -0.20 21.76
C GLU A 30 -27.43 -0.81 21.50
N ALA A 31 -26.70 -0.33 20.48
CA ALA A 31 -25.33 -0.78 20.20
C ALA A 31 -24.28 -0.01 21.02
N ALA A 32 -24.65 1.14 21.58
CA ALA A 32 -23.83 1.99 22.43
C ALA A 32 -23.97 1.65 23.93
N GLY A 33 -24.28 0.39 24.26
CA GLY A 33 -24.08 -0.12 25.60
C GLY A 33 -22.62 0.08 25.99
N SER A 34 -22.37 1.04 26.87
CA SER A 34 -21.05 1.38 27.38
C SER A 34 -20.50 0.23 28.22
N ASP A 35 -19.79 -0.70 27.57
CA ASP A 35 -18.86 -1.60 28.24
C ASP A 35 -17.58 -0.82 28.60
N GLU A 36 -17.73 0.19 29.46
CA GLU A 36 -16.65 1.01 30.04
C GLU A 36 -15.80 0.24 31.05
N SER A 37 -16.03 -1.07 31.20
CA SER A 37 -15.46 -1.88 32.30
C SER A 37 -14.39 -2.87 31.86
N ARG A 38 -14.07 -2.96 30.57
CA ARG A 38 -13.06 -3.90 30.10
C ARG A 38 -11.65 -3.32 30.16
N PRO A 39 -10.71 -4.01 30.81
CA PRO A 39 -9.33 -3.57 30.85
C PRO A 39 -8.79 -3.54 29.41
N SER A 40 -8.21 -2.40 29.02
CA SER A 40 -7.31 -2.34 27.88
C SER A 40 -6.27 -3.46 28.03
N PRO A 41 -5.91 -4.19 26.95
CA PRO A 41 -4.81 -5.15 27.03
C PRO A 41 -3.61 -4.46 27.68
N ALA A 42 -2.95 -5.17 28.61
CA ALA A 42 -1.74 -4.65 29.22
C ALA A 42 -0.75 -4.33 28.10
N ALA A 43 0.02 -3.24 28.24
CA ALA A 43 0.89 -2.72 27.19
C ALA A 43 1.93 -3.73 26.63
N THR A 44 2.07 -4.89 27.27
CA THR A 44 2.98 -5.98 26.92
C THR A 44 2.33 -7.17 26.23
N ASP A 45 1.01 -7.28 26.20
CA ASP A 45 0.35 -8.44 25.59
C ASP A 45 0.28 -8.27 24.06
N PRO A 46 0.64 -9.30 23.27
CA PRO A 46 0.62 -9.20 21.83
C PRO A 46 -0.83 -9.09 21.32
N VAL A 47 -1.10 -8.06 20.51
CA VAL A 47 -2.39 -7.92 19.82
C VAL A 47 -2.41 -8.85 18.61
N VAL A 48 -3.27 -9.87 18.65
CA VAL A 48 -3.52 -10.77 17.51
C VAL A 48 -4.86 -10.40 16.89
N CYS A 49 -4.86 -9.99 15.63
CA CYS A 49 -6.07 -9.56 14.93
C CYS A 49 -6.14 -10.06 13.50
N MET A 50 -7.37 -10.22 13.01
CA MET A 50 -7.66 -10.39 11.59
C MET A 50 -7.75 -9.01 10.94
N ILE A 51 -6.92 -8.76 9.93
CA ILE A 51 -6.94 -7.53 9.14
C ILE A 51 -8.19 -7.54 8.24
N LEU A 52 -8.95 -6.45 8.29
CA LEU A 52 -10.16 -6.26 7.50
C LEU A 52 -9.94 -5.26 6.37
N ASP A 53 -9.22 -4.17 6.65
CA ASP A 53 -8.93 -3.13 5.68
C ASP A 53 -7.58 -2.46 5.97
N VAL A 54 -6.97 -1.93 4.92
CA VAL A 54 -5.73 -1.15 5.01
C VAL A 54 -5.90 0.10 4.16
N SER A 55 -5.74 1.26 4.80
CA SER A 55 -5.75 2.55 4.11
C SER A 55 -4.40 3.23 4.22
N GLU A 56 -3.99 3.89 3.14
CA GLU A 56 -2.76 4.68 3.12
C GLU A 56 -2.99 6.01 3.85
N GLY A 57 -2.19 6.25 4.88
CA GLY A 57 -2.14 7.51 5.60
C GLY A 57 -1.09 8.46 5.04
N PRO A 58 -0.95 9.66 5.62
CA PRO A 58 0.07 10.61 5.18
C PRO A 58 1.49 10.09 5.45
N SER A 59 2.45 10.50 4.62
CA SER A 59 3.88 10.32 4.85
C SER A 59 4.34 8.87 5.09
N GLY A 60 3.72 7.89 4.43
CA GLY A 60 4.10 6.48 4.57
C GLY A 60 3.57 5.82 5.83
N CYS A 61 2.55 6.41 6.44
CA CYS A 61 1.75 5.72 7.44
C CYS A 61 0.72 4.81 6.74
N PHE A 62 0.37 3.71 7.40
CA PHE A 62 -0.79 2.90 7.02
C PHE A 62 -1.69 2.72 8.23
N TYR A 63 -2.99 2.82 8.00
CA TYR A 63 -4.01 2.49 8.99
C TYR A 63 -4.57 1.12 8.68
N VAL A 64 -4.34 0.18 9.58
CA VAL A 64 -4.77 -1.21 9.48
C VAL A 64 -5.97 -1.39 10.41
N TRP A 65 -7.14 -1.57 9.82
CA TRP A 65 -8.36 -1.89 10.53
C TRP A 65 -8.49 -3.40 10.68
N GLY A 66 -8.86 -3.85 11.87
CA GLY A 66 -8.99 -5.27 12.12
C GLY A 66 -9.98 -5.59 13.23
N ARG A 67 -10.13 -6.89 13.48
CA ARG A 67 -10.85 -7.42 14.62
C ARG A 67 -9.94 -8.35 15.40
N ALA A 68 -9.78 -8.09 16.70
CA ALA A 68 -9.02 -8.96 17.58
C ALA A 68 -9.76 -10.27 17.85
N ALA A 69 -9.04 -11.28 18.33
CA ALA A 69 -9.60 -12.59 18.63
C ALA A 69 -10.75 -12.53 19.66
N GLU A 70 -10.69 -11.57 20.58
CA GLU A 70 -11.67 -11.34 21.64
C GLU A 70 -12.92 -10.57 21.14
N GLY A 71 -12.97 -10.25 19.85
CA GLY A 71 -14.14 -9.71 19.18
C GLY A 71 -14.23 -8.18 19.13
N HIS A 72 -13.27 -7.45 19.72
CA HIS A 72 -13.18 -5.99 19.62
C HIS A 72 -12.53 -5.51 18.32
N SER A 73 -12.92 -4.32 17.88
CA SER A 73 -12.30 -3.66 16.71
C SER A 73 -10.96 -3.06 17.11
N VAL A 74 -9.97 -3.16 16.22
CA VAL A 74 -8.65 -2.58 16.40
C VAL A 74 -8.28 -1.67 15.24
N LEU A 75 -7.57 -0.60 15.56
CA LEU A 75 -6.90 0.27 14.60
C LEU A 75 -5.41 0.26 14.92
N VAL A 76 -4.61 -0.30 14.01
CA VAL A 76 -3.15 -0.30 14.12
C VAL A 76 -2.58 0.73 13.15
N GLN A 77 -1.77 1.64 13.67
CA GLN A 77 -1.02 2.58 12.84
C GLN A 77 0.39 2.02 12.60
N VAL A 78 0.71 1.76 11.34
CA VAL A 78 2.06 1.42 10.90
C VAL A 78 2.74 2.72 10.49
N HIS A 79 3.91 2.98 11.06
CA HIS A 79 4.71 4.17 10.78
C HIS A 79 5.88 3.84 9.85
N ASP A 80 6.42 4.89 9.24
CA ASP A 80 7.71 4.89 8.53
C ASP A 80 7.86 3.82 7.44
N TYR A 81 6.77 3.46 6.75
CA TYR A 81 6.88 2.55 5.61
C TYR A 81 7.70 3.19 4.50
N ALA A 82 8.88 2.63 4.28
CA ALA A 82 9.82 3.01 3.25
C ALA A 82 9.68 2.08 2.04
N PRO A 83 9.08 2.54 0.93
CA PRO A 83 8.97 1.72 -0.26
C PRO A 83 10.35 1.49 -0.89
N TYR A 84 10.45 0.42 -1.66
CA TYR A 84 11.64 0.08 -2.43
C TYR A 84 11.26 -0.37 -3.83
N LEU A 85 12.22 -0.31 -4.75
CA LEU A 85 12.07 -0.79 -6.11
C LEU A 85 13.35 -1.48 -6.58
N TYR A 86 13.21 -2.39 -7.54
CA TYR A 86 14.34 -3.09 -8.14
C TYR A 86 14.56 -2.57 -9.56
N VAL A 87 15.83 -2.32 -9.91
CA VAL A 87 16.25 -2.00 -11.28
C VAL A 87 17.33 -2.97 -11.73
N PRO A 88 17.42 -3.27 -13.03
CA PRO A 88 18.58 -3.95 -13.59
C PRO A 88 19.84 -3.15 -13.23
N SER A 89 20.91 -3.85 -12.84
CA SER A 89 22.19 -3.17 -12.61
C SER A 89 22.68 -2.61 -13.95
N PRO A 90 23.08 -1.33 -14.04
CA PRO A 90 23.68 -0.78 -15.25
C PRO A 90 24.88 -1.64 -15.66
N CYS A 91 24.96 -2.03 -16.93
CA CYS A 91 26.07 -2.83 -17.44
C CYS A 91 27.37 -2.06 -17.23
N ARG A 92 28.21 -2.49 -16.30
CA ARG A 92 29.62 -2.12 -16.27
C ARG A 92 30.23 -2.75 -17.52
N SER A 93 30.65 -1.90 -18.45
CA SER A 93 31.44 -2.31 -19.60
C SER A 93 32.61 -3.18 -19.10
N HIS A 94 32.72 -4.41 -19.63
CA HIS A 94 33.73 -5.44 -19.30
C HIS A 94 33.52 -6.27 -18.02
N ALA A 95 32.56 -7.19 -18.06
CA ALA A 95 32.82 -8.52 -17.50
C ALA A 95 32.86 -9.48 -18.68
N ALA A 96 33.96 -10.21 -18.87
CA ALA A 96 33.98 -11.30 -19.84
C ALA A 96 32.93 -12.35 -19.44
N ALA A 97 32.38 -13.08 -20.42
CA ALA A 97 31.42 -14.14 -20.13
C ALA A 97 32.04 -15.14 -19.14
N GLY A 98 31.49 -15.23 -17.93
CA GLY A 98 31.96 -16.11 -16.85
C GLY A 98 32.66 -15.41 -15.68
N GLU A 99 32.91 -14.10 -15.74
CA GLU A 99 33.42 -13.37 -14.57
C GLU A 99 32.29 -13.02 -13.59
N PRO A 100 32.54 -13.09 -12.26
CA PRO A 100 31.58 -12.61 -11.29
C PRO A 100 31.30 -11.13 -11.56
N PRO A 101 30.04 -10.66 -11.43
CA PRO A 101 29.73 -9.26 -11.63
C PRO A 101 30.61 -8.43 -10.68
N PRO A 102 31.29 -7.38 -11.19
CA PRO A 102 32.19 -6.58 -10.37
C PRO A 102 31.44 -6.02 -9.16
N ASP A 103 32.02 -6.22 -7.98
CA ASP A 103 31.44 -5.76 -6.73
C ASP A 103 31.31 -4.24 -6.74
N TRP A 104 30.13 -3.76 -6.36
CA TRP A 104 29.88 -2.34 -6.21
C TRP A 104 30.64 -1.82 -4.99
N SER A 105 31.57 -0.90 -5.20
CA SER A 105 32.16 -0.15 -4.08
C SER A 105 31.14 0.83 -3.50
N VAL A 106 31.30 1.13 -2.21
CA VAL A 106 30.47 2.11 -1.51
C VAL A 106 30.50 3.49 -2.20
N ALA A 107 31.68 3.90 -2.69
CA ALA A 107 31.85 5.17 -3.40
C ALA A 107 31.10 5.21 -4.73
N GLU A 108 31.09 4.12 -5.49
CA GLU A 108 30.33 4.04 -6.75
C GLU A 108 28.82 4.09 -6.50
N LEU A 109 28.33 3.38 -5.49
CA LEU A 109 26.91 3.42 -5.11
C LEU A 109 26.49 4.83 -4.67
N ALA A 110 27.34 5.53 -3.91
CA ALA A 110 27.09 6.90 -3.51
C ALA A 110 27.02 7.87 -4.70
N ARG A 111 27.94 7.72 -5.68
CA ARG A 111 27.91 8.50 -6.93
C ARG A 111 26.65 8.24 -7.73
N LEU A 112 26.29 6.98 -7.94
CA LEU A 112 25.09 6.59 -8.66
C LEU A 112 23.82 7.12 -7.97
N GLN A 113 23.76 7.02 -6.64
CA GLN A 113 22.66 7.57 -5.85
C GLN A 113 22.55 9.09 -6.03
N ALA A 114 23.67 9.82 -5.98
CA ALA A 114 23.67 11.26 -6.20
C ALA A 114 23.23 11.62 -7.63
N PHE A 115 23.71 10.89 -8.63
CA PHE A 115 23.34 11.09 -10.03
C PHE A 115 21.84 10.90 -10.28
N TRP A 116 21.24 9.84 -9.74
CA TRP A 116 19.81 9.61 -9.86
C TRP A 116 18.99 10.61 -9.03
N ASN A 117 19.40 10.92 -7.81
CA ASN A 117 18.70 11.88 -6.95
C ASN A 117 18.72 13.31 -7.50
N ALA A 118 19.69 13.67 -8.34
CA ALA A 118 19.69 14.96 -9.05
C ALA A 118 18.56 15.08 -10.08
N ARG A 119 17.97 13.95 -10.53
CA ARG A 119 16.91 13.88 -11.54
C ARG A 119 15.56 13.47 -10.96
N LEU A 120 15.57 12.85 -9.79
CA LEU A 120 14.35 12.46 -9.08
C LEU A 120 13.71 13.66 -8.37
N PRO A 121 12.37 13.74 -8.36
CA PRO A 121 11.67 14.74 -7.57
C PRO A 121 11.91 14.47 -6.07
N SER A 122 11.76 15.50 -5.23
CA SER A 122 12.17 15.44 -3.82
C SER A 122 11.41 14.35 -3.03
N GLU A 123 10.18 14.07 -3.41
CA GLU A 123 9.33 13.03 -2.85
C GLU A 123 9.64 11.60 -3.30
N ALA A 124 10.59 11.42 -4.22
CA ALA A 124 10.93 10.12 -4.79
C ALA A 124 12.43 9.80 -4.67
N ARG A 125 13.15 10.53 -3.80
CA ARG A 125 14.60 10.35 -3.64
C ARG A 125 14.96 9.02 -2.99
N ILE A 126 16.05 8.45 -3.50
CA ILE A 126 16.68 7.22 -3.05
C ILE A 126 17.49 7.50 -1.78
N THR A 127 17.28 6.68 -0.75
CA THR A 127 17.99 6.72 0.53
C THR A 127 19.13 5.72 0.59
N ALA A 128 18.97 4.56 -0.07
CA ALA A 128 20.02 3.54 -0.14
C ALA A 128 19.94 2.74 -1.44
N ILE A 129 21.10 2.26 -1.90
CA ILE A 129 21.24 1.32 -3.01
C ILE A 129 21.95 0.08 -2.50
N ALA A 130 21.36 -1.09 -2.71
CA ALA A 130 21.97 -2.38 -2.38
C ALA A 130 22.07 -3.25 -3.64
N PRO A 131 23.26 -3.76 -3.99
CA PRO A 131 23.40 -4.75 -5.05
C PRO A 131 22.84 -6.11 -4.61
N LEU A 132 22.19 -6.83 -5.53
CA LEU A 132 21.73 -8.19 -5.31
C LEU A 132 21.62 -8.97 -6.64
N SER A 133 21.48 -10.29 -6.55
CA SER A 133 21.02 -11.11 -7.67
C SER A 133 19.53 -11.35 -7.54
N ALA A 134 18.76 -11.04 -8.59
CA ALA A 134 17.32 -11.29 -8.64
C ALA A 134 16.94 -12.09 -9.89
N ARG A 135 15.91 -12.92 -9.77
CA ARG A 135 15.33 -13.70 -10.86
C ARG A 135 14.05 -13.03 -11.36
N PRO A 136 13.98 -12.57 -12.61
CA PRO A 136 12.74 -12.09 -13.18
C PRO A 136 11.68 -13.20 -13.22
N ILE A 137 10.46 -12.90 -12.78
CA ILE A 137 9.34 -13.87 -12.74
C ILE A 137 8.96 -14.36 -14.15
N MET A 138 9.13 -13.51 -15.16
CA MET A 138 8.52 -13.71 -16.49
C MET A 138 9.13 -14.86 -17.31
N PHE A 139 10.37 -15.29 -17.06
CA PHE A 139 11.01 -16.34 -17.86
C PHE A 139 12.04 -17.13 -17.06
N PHE A 140 11.93 -18.46 -17.07
CA PHE A 140 13.01 -19.34 -16.61
C PHE A 140 14.20 -19.23 -17.58
N ARG A 141 15.37 -18.87 -17.05
CA ARG A 141 16.62 -18.76 -17.82
C ARG A 141 17.57 -19.89 -17.41
N PRO A 142 17.61 -21.01 -18.15
CA PRO A 142 18.47 -22.15 -17.80
C PRO A 142 19.96 -21.77 -17.75
N ASP A 143 20.38 -20.80 -18.57
CA ASP A 143 21.78 -20.34 -18.64
C ASP A 143 22.17 -19.39 -17.49
N ALA A 144 21.20 -18.88 -16.73
CA ALA A 144 21.40 -17.99 -15.59
C ALA A 144 20.48 -18.38 -14.42
N PRO A 145 20.64 -19.61 -13.87
CA PRO A 145 19.72 -20.13 -12.87
C PRO A 145 19.77 -19.32 -11.58
N ALA A 146 20.89 -18.66 -11.27
CA ALA A 146 21.06 -17.80 -10.10
C ALA A 146 20.37 -16.42 -10.21
N GLY A 147 19.85 -16.06 -11.39
CA GLY A 147 19.30 -14.73 -11.69
C GLY A 147 20.33 -13.81 -12.35
N SER A 148 20.01 -12.52 -12.38
CA SER A 148 20.90 -11.49 -12.94
C SER A 148 21.14 -10.36 -11.95
N PRO A 149 22.24 -9.60 -12.10
CA PRO A 149 22.55 -8.46 -11.24
C PRO A 149 21.46 -7.39 -11.28
N HIS A 150 20.99 -6.99 -10.10
CA HIS A 150 20.01 -5.93 -9.88
C HIS A 150 20.46 -5.03 -8.74
N LEU A 151 19.85 -3.85 -8.67
CA LEU A 151 19.98 -2.94 -7.55
C LEU A 151 18.61 -2.79 -6.87
N ARG A 152 18.56 -2.95 -5.55
CA ARG A 152 17.43 -2.56 -4.71
C ARG A 152 17.63 -1.12 -4.29
N LEU A 153 16.68 -0.27 -4.66
CA LEU A 153 16.68 1.15 -4.29
C LEU A 153 15.65 1.33 -3.18
N SER A 154 16.11 1.70 -2.00
CA SER A 154 15.24 2.11 -0.89
C SER A 154 14.90 3.58 -1.03
N LEU A 155 13.65 3.95 -0.78
CA LEU A 155 13.20 5.32 -0.77
C LEU A 155 12.95 5.77 0.67
N ARG A 156 12.70 7.07 0.87
CA ARG A 156 12.27 7.60 2.17
C ARG A 156 10.82 7.16 2.50
N PRO A 157 10.42 7.13 3.78
CA PRO A 157 9.03 6.92 4.14
C PRO A 157 8.06 7.84 3.38
N GLY A 158 6.96 7.27 2.91
CA GLY A 158 5.94 7.98 2.13
C GLY A 158 6.37 8.42 0.73
N ALA A 159 7.53 7.96 0.25
CA ALA A 159 7.97 8.26 -1.10
C ALA A 159 7.10 7.56 -2.16
N SER A 160 6.96 8.18 -3.32
CA SER A 160 6.22 7.56 -4.43
C SER A 160 7.14 6.67 -5.28
N ALA A 161 7.08 5.35 -5.06
CA ALA A 161 7.81 4.38 -5.89
C ALA A 161 7.39 4.43 -7.36
N LYS A 162 6.11 4.74 -7.64
CA LYS A 162 5.60 4.90 -9.01
C LYS A 162 6.28 6.07 -9.73
N LYS A 163 6.41 7.23 -9.07
CA LYS A 163 7.13 8.39 -9.64
C LYS A 163 8.61 8.09 -9.82
N ALA A 164 9.25 7.48 -8.82
CA ALA A 164 10.65 7.07 -8.91
C ALA A 164 10.89 6.14 -10.10
N GLY A 165 10.05 5.10 -10.22
CA GLY A 165 10.13 4.10 -11.29
C GLY A 165 9.91 4.70 -12.68
N ALA A 166 9.00 5.66 -12.84
CA ALA A 166 8.77 6.34 -14.11
C ALA A 166 10.02 7.13 -14.59
N VAL A 167 10.65 7.87 -13.69
CA VAL A 167 11.87 8.64 -14.01
C VAL A 167 13.04 7.70 -14.29
N LEU A 168 13.28 6.71 -13.42
CA LEU A 168 14.36 5.75 -13.58
C LEU A 168 14.20 4.90 -14.84
N GLY A 169 12.96 4.49 -15.16
CA GLY A 169 12.65 3.78 -16.39
C GLY A 169 13.07 4.56 -17.64
N GLY A 170 12.80 5.87 -17.66
CA GLY A 170 13.27 6.76 -18.75
C GLY A 170 14.80 6.84 -18.82
N LEU A 171 15.48 6.95 -17.68
CA LEU A 171 16.95 7.02 -17.64
C LEU A 171 17.63 5.74 -18.10
N LEU A 172 17.08 4.58 -17.73
CA LEU A 172 17.61 3.27 -18.10
C LEU A 172 17.30 2.92 -19.57
N ALA A 173 16.11 3.26 -20.07
CA ALA A 173 15.73 3.03 -21.46
C ALA A 173 16.47 3.95 -22.45
N GLY A 174 16.80 5.19 -22.04
CA GLY A 174 17.56 6.15 -22.83
C GLY A 174 19.06 5.83 -22.99
N GLY A 175 19.50 4.64 -22.58
CA GLY A 175 20.90 4.24 -22.67
C GLY A 175 21.80 5.03 -21.71
N GLY A 176 21.34 5.26 -20.47
CA GLY A 176 22.05 5.95 -19.40
C GLY A 176 23.43 5.39 -19.10
N ARG A 177 24.37 5.68 -20.00
CA ARG A 177 25.80 5.56 -19.82
C ARG A 177 26.20 6.68 -18.88
N GLU A 178 26.36 6.39 -17.61
CA GLU A 178 27.39 7.12 -16.87
C GLU A 178 28.73 6.67 -17.45
N ALA A 179 29.53 7.66 -17.85
CA ALA A 179 30.93 7.47 -18.17
C ALA A 179 31.60 6.80 -16.96
N ALA A 180 32.20 5.64 -17.21
CA ALA A 180 33.18 5.03 -16.31
C ALA A 180 34.41 5.96 -16.18
#